data_AF-A0A960SE65-F1
#
_entry.id   AF-A0A960SE65-F1
#
_cell.length_a   1.000
_cell.length_b   1.000
_cell.length_c   1.000
_cell.angle_alpha   90.00
_cell.angle_beta   90.00
_cell.angle_gamma   90.00
#
_symmetry.space_group_name_H-M   'P 1'
#
loop_
_entity.id
_entity.type
_entity.pdbx_description
1 polymer ?
#
loop_
_entity_poly.entity_id
_entity_poly.type
_entity_poly.pdbx_seq_one_letter_code
_entity_poly.pdbx_strand_id
1 'polypeptide(L)'
;MRNALQQARQSAWLIHGAAAPAFGYLSALLARREETSRTILILHDEKNLNQAVEDLEFFCGLQDTRMVVLPFPEHNPDSNSQMEQQLDRLGSLTELANMSEARKAILVTTLQALRACIPQRTALVRSEIKLFTGISYSFSDLVNQLNELGYDHESEVERPGQFAVRGGIIDLYPVNALLPYRLDFFGDEIEEIRTFKPDTQRSEKQVDAVIIAAPPGKELPAAPTGILEYLDGPARWIFWEPVLCESACPAFYTNRSEGINLSQVLEARSEMSDAWIGLSELDDTGILFNNEAKRTALDSETLKQYRAFPANEALGMDRFYQEQEERVRFFKRVVAWQNEG
;
A
#
# COMPACT_ATOMS: atom_id res chain seq x y z
N MET A 1 -26.78 7.52 9.80
CA MET A 1 -25.69 8.53 9.92
C MET A 1 -25.33 8.90 11.38
N ARG A 2 -26.13 9.66 12.15
CA ARG A 2 -25.75 10.07 13.52
C ARG A 2 -25.44 8.90 14.46
N ASN A 3 -26.25 7.83 14.41
CA ASN A 3 -26.06 6.65 15.25
C ASN A 3 -24.77 5.87 14.91
N ALA A 4 -24.46 5.70 13.61
CA ALA A 4 -23.25 4.99 13.18
C ALA A 4 -21.97 5.73 13.57
N LEU A 5 -21.95 7.06 13.41
CA LEU A 5 -20.83 7.89 13.87
C LEU A 5 -20.66 7.85 15.39
N GLN A 6 -21.76 7.89 16.14
CA GLN A 6 -21.72 7.79 17.59
C GLN A 6 -21.20 6.42 18.06
N GLN A 7 -21.64 5.34 17.42
CA GLN A 7 -21.16 3.98 17.71
C GLN A 7 -19.66 3.84 17.40
N ALA A 8 -19.22 4.34 16.25
CA ALA A 8 -17.81 4.33 15.86
C ALA A 8 -16.93 5.12 16.84
N ARG A 9 -17.39 6.29 17.32
CA ARG A 9 -16.69 7.07 18.34
C ARG A 9 -16.51 6.28 19.65
N GLN A 10 -17.55 5.61 20.12
CA GLN A 10 -17.51 4.85 21.37
C GLN A 10 -16.62 3.61 21.29
N SER A 11 -16.42 3.05 20.09
CA SER A 11 -15.51 1.92 19.86
C SER A 11 -14.09 2.36 19.45
N ALA A 12 -13.90 3.61 19.04
CA ALA A 12 -12.62 4.14 18.60
C ALA A 12 -11.62 4.28 19.75
N TRP A 13 -10.34 4.14 19.39
CA TRP A 13 -9.20 4.35 20.28
C TRP A 13 -8.34 5.49 19.75
N LEU A 14 -7.96 6.42 20.62
CA LEU A 14 -6.90 7.38 20.35
C LEU A 14 -5.70 7.06 21.25
N ILE A 15 -4.56 6.76 20.62
CA ILE A 15 -3.28 6.59 21.28
C ILE A 15 -2.49 7.88 21.05
N HIS A 16 -2.33 8.67 22.11
CA HIS A 16 -1.63 9.95 22.07
C HIS A 16 -0.24 9.83 22.71
N GLY A 17 0.65 10.80 22.47
CA GLY A 17 2.07 10.71 22.88
C GLY A 17 2.89 9.77 22.00
N ALA A 18 2.35 9.34 20.85
CA ALA A 18 3.05 8.54 19.86
C ALA A 18 3.90 9.47 18.97
N ALA A 19 5.19 9.57 19.25
CA ALA A 19 6.12 10.37 18.46
C ALA A 19 6.27 9.78 17.04
N ALA A 20 6.50 10.64 16.05
CA ALA A 20 6.64 10.23 14.65
C ALA A 20 7.56 9.01 14.40
N PRO A 21 8.72 8.85 15.08
CA PRO A 21 9.57 7.67 14.88
C PRO A 21 8.95 6.35 15.34
N ALA A 22 7.98 6.37 16.27
CA ALA A 22 7.28 5.18 16.74
C ALA A 22 6.18 4.72 15.75
N PHE A 23 5.81 5.57 14.78
CA PHE A 23 4.68 5.35 13.88
C PHE A 23 4.73 4.01 13.14
N GLY A 24 5.84 3.72 12.45
CA GLY A 24 5.99 2.48 11.67
C GLY A 24 5.87 1.23 12.55
N TYR A 25 6.54 1.23 13.70
CA TYR A 25 6.51 0.12 14.65
C TYR A 25 5.11 -0.10 15.23
N LEU A 26 4.45 0.97 15.70
CA LEU A 26 3.11 0.89 16.28
C LEU A 26 2.08 0.46 15.25
N SER A 27 2.14 1.00 14.04
CA SER A 27 1.24 0.65 12.95
C SER A 27 1.37 -0.83 12.57
N ALA A 28 2.60 -1.34 12.44
CA ALA A 28 2.86 -2.76 12.19
C ALA A 28 2.36 -3.65 13.35
N LEU A 29 2.61 -3.24 14.61
CA LEU A 29 2.16 -3.98 15.79
C LEU A 29 0.64 -4.08 15.87
N LEU A 30 -0.05 -2.97 15.58
CA LEU A 30 -1.52 -2.91 15.55
C LEU A 30 -2.07 -3.74 14.39
N ALA A 31 -1.45 -3.69 13.20
CA ALA A 31 -1.86 -4.46 12.03
C ALA A 31 -1.77 -5.98 12.25
N ARG A 32 -0.82 -6.45 13.08
CA ARG A 32 -0.61 -7.89 13.35
C ARG A 32 -1.78 -8.58 14.06
N ARG A 33 -2.64 -7.86 14.77
CA ARG A 33 -3.75 -8.45 15.56
C ARG A 33 -4.65 -9.34 14.71
N GLU A 34 -5.06 -10.49 15.26
CA GLU A 34 -5.75 -11.56 14.51
C GLU A 34 -7.19 -11.24 14.12
N GLU A 35 -7.83 -10.25 14.75
CA GLU A 35 -9.26 -9.98 14.50
C GLU A 35 -9.55 -9.42 13.10
N THR A 36 -8.54 -8.95 12.36
CA THR A 36 -8.72 -8.34 11.04
C THR A 36 -7.58 -8.70 10.10
N SER A 37 -7.90 -9.01 8.84
CA SER A 37 -6.91 -9.29 7.79
C SER A 37 -6.58 -8.09 6.91
N ARG A 38 -7.32 -6.99 7.04
CA ARG A 38 -7.11 -5.76 6.27
C ARG A 38 -6.89 -4.61 7.23
N THR A 39 -5.80 -3.89 7.04
CA THR A 39 -5.50 -2.63 7.74
C THR A 39 -5.45 -1.52 6.70
N ILE A 40 -6.16 -0.42 6.94
CA ILE A 40 -6.12 0.81 6.15
C ILE A 40 -5.37 1.85 6.98
N LEU A 41 -4.15 2.17 6.57
CA LEU A 41 -3.30 3.16 7.20
C LEU A 41 -3.42 4.49 6.47
N ILE A 42 -4.00 5.47 7.14
CA ILE A 42 -4.32 6.78 6.59
C ILE A 42 -3.28 7.78 7.07
N LEU A 43 -2.50 8.31 6.13
CA LEU A 43 -1.56 9.39 6.33
C LEU A 43 -2.24 10.74 6.11
N HIS A 44 -1.73 11.77 6.77
CA HIS A 44 -2.17 13.15 6.56
C HIS A 44 -1.43 13.86 5.40
N ASP A 45 -0.31 13.31 4.92
CA ASP A 45 0.50 13.87 3.82
C ASP A 45 1.03 12.73 2.93
N GLU A 46 0.70 12.79 1.64
CA GLU A 46 1.13 11.81 0.63
C GLU A 46 2.65 11.75 0.48
N LYS A 47 3.37 12.84 0.77
CA LYS A 47 4.84 12.87 0.66
C LYS A 47 5.53 11.85 1.57
N ASN A 48 4.85 11.41 2.63
CA ASN A 48 5.37 10.41 3.56
C ASN A 48 4.97 8.98 3.19
N LEU A 49 4.23 8.75 2.10
CA LEU A 49 3.71 7.44 1.73
C LEU A 49 4.83 6.42 1.51
N ASN A 50 5.82 6.75 0.69
CA ASN A 50 6.93 5.83 0.41
C ASN A 50 7.74 5.51 1.67
N GLN A 51 8.04 6.53 2.50
CA GLN A 51 8.72 6.31 3.78
C GLN A 51 7.91 5.42 4.71
N ALA A 52 6.59 5.63 4.79
CA ALA A 52 5.71 4.80 5.61
C ALA A 52 5.65 3.35 5.12
N VAL A 53 5.66 3.14 3.81
CA VAL A 53 5.73 1.79 3.21
C VAL A 53 7.04 1.11 3.60
N GLU A 54 8.19 1.78 3.41
CA GLU A 54 9.51 1.25 3.79
C GLU A 54 9.59 0.89 5.29
N ASP A 55 9.13 1.80 6.14
CA ASP A 55 9.10 1.59 7.59
C ASP A 55 8.23 0.38 7.96
N LEU A 56 7.03 0.29 7.37
CA LEU A 56 6.12 -0.82 7.62
C LEU A 56 6.70 -2.14 7.13
N GLU A 57 7.26 -2.20 5.93
CA GLU A 57 7.89 -3.43 5.41
C GLU A 57 9.02 -3.89 6.34
N PHE A 58 9.86 -2.96 6.78
CA PHE A 58 10.92 -3.22 7.75
C PHE A 58 10.38 -3.80 9.06
N PHE A 59 9.42 -3.14 9.71
CA PHE A 59 8.89 -3.59 11.00
C PHE A 59 8.02 -4.85 10.88
N CYS A 60 7.27 -5.02 9.78
CA CYS A 60 6.51 -6.24 9.50
C CYS A 60 7.44 -7.44 9.33
N GLY A 61 8.59 -7.25 8.68
CA GLY A 61 9.66 -8.23 8.51
C GLY A 61 10.33 -8.60 9.84
N LEU A 62 10.66 -7.60 10.67
CA LEU A 62 11.20 -7.85 12.02
C LEU A 62 10.26 -8.64 12.92
N GLN A 63 8.95 -8.49 12.72
CA GLN A 63 7.92 -9.16 13.51
C GLN A 63 7.48 -10.52 12.92
N ASP A 64 8.08 -10.96 11.79
CA ASP A 64 7.73 -12.19 11.04
C ASP A 64 6.22 -12.36 10.76
N THR A 65 5.58 -11.26 10.37
CA THR A 65 4.11 -11.20 10.28
C THR A 65 3.55 -11.65 8.93
N ARG A 66 4.42 -11.88 7.93
CA ARG A 66 4.06 -12.19 6.52
C ARG A 66 2.99 -11.26 5.93
N MET A 67 2.89 -10.03 6.44
CA MET A 67 1.95 -9.01 5.97
C MET A 67 2.45 -8.40 4.66
N VAL A 68 1.53 -8.11 3.75
CA VAL A 68 1.83 -7.36 2.53
C VAL A 68 1.55 -5.88 2.79
N VAL A 69 2.50 -5.02 2.45
CA VAL A 69 2.33 -3.57 2.51
C VAL A 69 2.01 -3.10 1.09
N LEU A 70 0.93 -2.33 0.95
CA LEU A 70 0.35 -1.96 -0.34
C LEU A 70 0.29 -0.44 -0.46
N PRO A 71 1.13 0.20 -1.29
CA PRO A 71 1.06 1.64 -1.53
C PRO A 71 -0.19 2.00 -2.33
N PHE A 72 -0.93 3.00 -1.87
CA PHE A 72 -2.10 3.50 -2.58
C PHE A 72 -2.08 5.04 -2.63
N PRO A 73 -1.23 5.61 -3.51
CA PRO A 73 -1.06 7.06 -3.62
C PRO A 73 -2.29 7.77 -4.19
N GLU A 74 -2.30 9.10 -4.06
CA GLU A 74 -3.29 9.94 -4.68
C GLU A 74 -3.07 9.95 -6.21
N HIS A 75 -4.15 10.19 -6.95
CA HIS A 75 -4.00 10.44 -8.38
C HIS A 75 -3.76 11.93 -8.58
N ASN A 76 -2.54 12.31 -8.95
CA ASN A 76 -2.19 13.69 -9.29
C ASN A 76 -1.80 13.80 -10.77
N PRO A 77 -2.69 14.31 -11.64
CA PRO A 77 -2.41 14.47 -13.07
C PRO A 77 -1.23 15.39 -13.39
N ASP A 78 -0.90 16.32 -12.49
CA ASP A 78 0.19 17.29 -12.68
C ASP A 78 1.53 16.78 -12.12
N SER A 79 1.56 15.57 -11.55
CA SER A 79 2.79 14.99 -10.98
C SER A 79 3.68 14.37 -12.05
N ASN A 80 4.99 14.57 -11.92
CA ASN A 80 5.99 13.85 -12.73
C ASN A 80 5.98 12.33 -12.47
N SER A 81 5.39 11.87 -11.36
CA SER A 81 5.26 10.46 -10.98
C SER A 81 3.87 9.88 -11.28
N GLN A 82 3.03 10.54 -12.09
CA GLN A 82 1.66 10.12 -12.36
C GLN A 82 1.55 8.65 -12.78
N MET A 83 2.45 8.20 -13.68
CA MET A 83 2.44 6.81 -14.16
C MET A 83 2.76 5.84 -13.01
N GLU A 84 3.81 6.11 -12.24
CA GLU A 84 4.20 5.28 -11.07
C GLU A 84 3.05 5.19 -10.07
N GLN A 85 2.41 6.32 -9.75
CA GLN A 85 1.24 6.34 -8.86
C GLN A 85 0.07 5.50 -9.39
N GLN A 86 -0.19 5.53 -10.70
CA GLN A 86 -1.24 4.71 -11.32
C GLN A 86 -0.89 3.22 -11.25
N LEU A 87 0.37 2.86 -11.47
CA LEU A 87 0.85 1.48 -11.40
C LEU A 87 0.79 0.95 -9.96
N ASP A 88 1.23 1.73 -8.97
CA ASP A 88 1.15 1.37 -7.55
C ASP A 88 -0.30 1.12 -7.12
N ARG A 89 -1.21 2.02 -7.50
CA ARG A 89 -2.64 1.86 -7.23
C ARG A 89 -3.17 0.59 -7.88
N LEU A 90 -2.86 0.34 -9.14
CA LEU A 90 -3.33 -0.84 -9.86
C LEU A 90 -2.76 -2.12 -9.23
N GLY A 91 -1.47 -2.16 -8.89
CA GLY A 91 -0.83 -3.26 -8.19
C GLY A 91 -1.50 -3.56 -6.86
N SER A 92 -1.77 -2.53 -6.06
CA SER A 92 -2.48 -2.66 -4.79
C SER A 92 -3.91 -3.17 -4.95
N LEU A 93 -4.66 -2.70 -5.96
CA LEU A 93 -6.02 -3.19 -6.24
C LEU A 93 -6.02 -4.64 -6.73
N THR A 94 -5.09 -5.01 -7.62
CA THR A 94 -4.95 -6.38 -8.12
C THR A 94 -4.56 -7.34 -7.00
N GLU A 95 -3.62 -6.96 -6.13
CA GLU A 95 -3.25 -7.78 -4.97
C GLU A 95 -4.45 -7.91 -4.01
N LEU A 96 -5.12 -6.82 -3.65
CA LEU A 96 -6.32 -6.88 -2.79
C LEU A 96 -7.44 -7.74 -3.39
N ALA A 97 -7.66 -7.65 -4.71
CA ALA A 97 -8.72 -8.39 -5.39
C ALA A 97 -8.50 -9.90 -5.39
N ASN A 98 -7.24 -10.33 -5.49
CA ASN A 98 -6.82 -11.73 -5.63
C ASN A 98 -6.32 -12.36 -4.32
N MET A 99 -6.08 -11.55 -3.28
CA MET A 99 -5.58 -12.01 -2.00
C MET A 99 -6.64 -12.78 -1.21
N SER A 100 -6.25 -13.95 -0.66
CA SER A 100 -7.09 -14.70 0.29
C SER A 100 -7.39 -13.91 1.58
N GLU A 101 -8.50 -14.21 2.23
CA GLU A 101 -8.85 -13.60 3.52
C GLU A 101 -7.83 -13.91 4.64
N ALA A 102 -7.11 -15.03 4.55
CA ALA A 102 -6.12 -15.42 5.56
C ALA A 102 -4.82 -14.60 5.47
N ARG A 103 -4.49 -14.05 4.30
CA ARG A 103 -3.29 -13.22 4.11
C ARG A 103 -3.60 -11.81 4.60
N LYS A 104 -2.70 -11.23 5.39
CA LYS A 104 -2.85 -9.89 5.95
C LYS A 104 -2.26 -8.84 5.04
N ALA A 105 -2.93 -7.69 4.94
CA ALA A 105 -2.46 -6.56 4.16
C ALA A 105 -2.61 -5.23 4.92
N ILE A 106 -1.66 -4.33 4.70
CA ILE A 106 -1.72 -2.93 5.12
C ILE A 106 -1.76 -2.07 3.85
N LEU A 107 -2.90 -1.44 3.59
CA LEU A 107 -3.04 -0.43 2.54
C LEU A 107 -2.58 0.92 3.10
N VAL A 108 -1.49 1.47 2.58
CA VAL A 108 -0.94 2.78 2.98
C VAL A 108 -1.46 3.83 2.02
N THR A 109 -2.22 4.79 2.54
CA THR A 109 -3.05 5.68 1.72
C THR A 109 -3.28 7.03 2.41
N THR A 110 -3.95 7.96 1.72
CA THR A 110 -4.50 9.19 2.29
C THR A 110 -6.03 9.21 2.13
N LEU A 111 -6.71 10.08 2.86
CA LEU A 111 -8.16 10.26 2.69
C LEU A 111 -8.53 10.71 1.27
N GLN A 112 -7.68 11.50 0.63
CA GLN A 112 -7.90 11.96 -0.74
C GLN A 112 -7.74 10.80 -1.73
N ALA A 113 -6.75 9.93 -1.55
CA ALA A 113 -6.59 8.73 -2.37
C ALA A 113 -7.79 7.77 -2.23
N LEU A 114 -8.33 7.59 -1.03
CA LEU A 114 -9.52 6.75 -0.78
C LEU A 114 -10.78 7.23 -1.50
N ARG A 115 -10.86 8.52 -1.81
CA ARG A 115 -11.99 9.15 -2.51
C ARG A 115 -11.93 9.02 -4.02
N ALA A 116 -10.79 8.59 -4.55
CA ALA A 116 -10.59 8.48 -5.98
C ALA A 116 -11.48 7.40 -6.60
N CYS A 117 -11.90 7.65 -7.83
CA CYS A 117 -12.56 6.65 -8.66
C CYS A 117 -11.59 5.49 -8.94
N ILE A 118 -12.08 4.25 -8.79
CA ILE A 118 -11.32 3.03 -9.06
C ILE A 118 -12.19 2.04 -9.84
N PRO A 119 -11.59 1.08 -10.57
CA PRO A 119 -12.36 0.03 -11.23
C PRO A 119 -13.13 -0.83 -10.23
N GLN A 120 -14.29 -1.34 -10.64
CA GLN A 120 -15.02 -2.39 -9.93
C GLN A 120 -14.11 -3.61 -9.76
N ARG A 121 -14.12 -4.21 -8.56
CA ARG A 121 -13.30 -5.39 -8.30
C ARG A 121 -13.58 -6.52 -9.27
N THR A 122 -14.86 -6.75 -9.59
CA THR A 122 -15.26 -7.82 -10.52
C THR A 122 -14.85 -7.54 -11.96
N ALA A 123 -14.90 -6.28 -12.39
CA ALA A 123 -14.43 -5.89 -13.72
C ALA A 123 -12.91 -6.00 -13.83
N LEU A 124 -12.17 -5.60 -12.79
CA LEU A 124 -10.73 -5.75 -12.70
C LEU A 124 -10.34 -7.23 -12.85
N VAL A 125 -10.85 -8.10 -11.97
CA VAL A 125 -10.55 -9.54 -11.98
C VAL A 125 -10.93 -10.22 -13.31
N ARG A 126 -12.02 -9.78 -13.97
CA ARG A 126 -12.42 -10.33 -15.27
C ARG A 126 -11.52 -9.91 -16.43
N SER A 127 -10.84 -8.78 -16.31
CA SER A 127 -9.92 -8.29 -17.32
C SER A 127 -8.51 -8.86 -17.18
N GLU A 128 -8.22 -9.54 -16.06
CA GLU A 128 -6.92 -10.16 -15.80
C GLU A 128 -6.70 -11.43 -16.62
N ILE A 129 -5.49 -11.61 -17.14
CA ILE A 129 -4.99 -12.90 -17.61
C ILE A 129 -4.20 -13.55 -16.47
N LYS A 130 -4.56 -14.79 -16.12
CA LYS A 130 -3.90 -15.55 -15.05
C LYS A 130 -3.21 -16.76 -15.66
N LEU A 131 -1.89 -16.82 -15.50
CA LEU A 131 -1.05 -17.89 -16.03
C LEU A 131 -0.33 -18.58 -14.87
N PHE A 132 -0.21 -19.89 -14.94
CA PHE A 132 0.52 -20.69 -13.96
C PHE A 132 1.39 -21.71 -14.68
N THR A 133 2.49 -22.10 -14.04
CA THR A 133 3.41 -23.11 -14.58
C THR A 133 2.67 -24.43 -14.80
N GLY A 134 2.89 -25.06 -15.97
CA GLY A 134 2.24 -26.30 -16.41
C GLY A 134 0.85 -26.12 -17.00
N ILE A 135 0.37 -24.88 -17.21
CA ILE A 135 -0.88 -24.64 -17.92
C ILE A 135 -0.68 -24.84 -19.42
N SER A 136 -1.64 -25.51 -20.08
CA SER A 136 -1.75 -25.44 -21.54
C SER A 136 -2.46 -24.14 -21.93
N TYR A 137 -1.73 -23.26 -22.61
CA TYR A 137 -2.19 -21.96 -23.06
C TYR A 137 -1.57 -21.67 -24.43
N SER A 138 -2.41 -21.29 -25.41
CA SER A 138 -1.96 -21.02 -26.77
C SER A 138 -1.01 -19.82 -26.82
N PHE A 139 0.19 -20.05 -27.37
CA PHE A 139 1.21 -19.01 -27.48
C PHE A 139 0.71 -17.81 -28.28
N SER A 140 0.09 -18.09 -29.44
CA SER A 140 -0.42 -17.05 -30.33
C SER A 140 -1.60 -16.29 -29.72
N ASP A 141 -2.46 -16.98 -28.95
CA ASP A 141 -3.60 -16.32 -28.31
C ASP A 141 -3.15 -15.39 -27.19
N LEU A 142 -2.10 -15.76 -26.43
CA LEU A 142 -1.54 -14.86 -25.42
C LEU A 142 -1.00 -13.58 -26.05
N VAL A 143 -0.24 -13.70 -27.15
CA VAL A 143 0.27 -12.53 -27.89
C VAL A 143 -0.88 -11.65 -28.39
N ASN A 144 -1.93 -12.24 -28.96
CA ASN A 144 -3.10 -11.48 -29.41
C ASN A 144 -3.81 -10.78 -28.25
N GLN A 145 -4.01 -11.46 -27.12
CA GLN A 145 -4.66 -10.87 -25.95
C GLN A 145 -3.85 -9.74 -25.32
N LEU A 146 -2.51 -9.86 -25.28
CA LEU A 146 -1.65 -8.77 -24.80
C LEU A 146 -1.79 -7.52 -25.68
N ASN A 147 -1.83 -7.67 -27.00
CA ASN A 147 -2.11 -6.58 -27.92
C ASN A 147 -3.51 -5.97 -27.69
N GLU A 148 -4.55 -6.80 -27.53
CA GLU A 148 -5.92 -6.35 -27.25
C GLU A 148 -6.11 -5.72 -25.85
N LEU A 149 -5.25 -6.07 -24.89
CA LEU A 149 -5.16 -5.41 -23.60
C LEU A 149 -4.51 -4.03 -23.68
N GLY A 150 -3.74 -3.77 -24.74
CA GLY A 150 -3.00 -2.52 -24.93
C GLY A 150 -1.57 -2.57 -24.38
N TYR A 151 -0.95 -3.75 -24.34
CA TYR A 151 0.49 -3.86 -24.10
C TYR A 151 1.27 -3.57 -25.39
N ASP A 152 2.40 -2.90 -25.26
CA ASP A 152 3.27 -2.55 -26.38
C ASP A 152 4.19 -3.74 -26.73
N HIS A 153 4.14 -4.18 -27.99
CA HIS A 153 5.05 -5.20 -28.50
C HIS A 153 6.39 -4.58 -28.90
N GLU A 154 7.44 -4.92 -28.15
CA GLU A 154 8.76 -4.34 -28.27
C GLU A 154 9.83 -5.41 -28.55
N SER A 155 11.02 -4.97 -28.97
CA SER A 155 12.17 -5.87 -29.14
C SER A 155 12.77 -6.35 -27.81
N GLU A 156 12.58 -5.55 -26.77
CA GLU A 156 13.03 -5.80 -25.41
C GLU A 156 12.06 -5.15 -24.42
N VAL A 157 11.93 -5.77 -23.26
CA VAL A 157 11.05 -5.29 -22.19
C VAL A 157 11.87 -4.46 -21.20
N GLU A 158 11.57 -3.17 -21.15
CA GLU A 158 12.25 -2.20 -20.27
C GLU A 158 11.29 -1.60 -19.23
N ARG A 159 10.01 -1.41 -19.60
CA ARG A 159 9.02 -0.69 -18.80
C ARG A 159 7.72 -1.48 -18.63
N PRO A 160 6.96 -1.22 -17.54
CA PRO A 160 5.63 -1.79 -17.36
C PRO A 160 4.71 -1.48 -18.55
N GLY A 161 3.91 -2.45 -18.97
CA GLY A 161 3.05 -2.36 -20.16
C GLY A 161 3.70 -2.85 -21.45
N GLN A 162 4.95 -3.34 -21.41
CA GLN A 162 5.64 -3.88 -22.59
C GLN A 162 5.72 -5.41 -22.58
N PHE A 163 5.79 -6.01 -23.77
CA PHE A 163 6.12 -7.41 -23.94
C PHE A 163 7.01 -7.62 -25.19
N ALA A 164 7.77 -8.71 -25.21
CA ALA A 164 8.64 -9.09 -26.31
C ALA A 164 8.58 -10.61 -26.58
N VAL A 165 8.62 -10.99 -27.85
CA VAL A 165 8.60 -12.39 -28.29
C VAL A 165 9.97 -12.82 -28.80
N ARG A 166 10.53 -13.90 -28.24
CA ARG A 166 11.85 -14.45 -28.60
C ARG A 166 11.78 -15.96 -28.73
N GLY A 167 11.41 -16.45 -29.92
CA GLY A 167 11.24 -17.88 -30.16
C GLY A 167 10.07 -18.43 -29.34
N GLY A 168 10.33 -19.40 -28.48
CA GLY A 168 9.33 -19.97 -27.54
C GLY A 168 9.17 -19.17 -26.25
N ILE A 169 9.73 -17.97 -26.15
CA ILE A 169 9.72 -17.18 -24.91
C ILE A 169 8.91 -15.89 -25.10
N ILE A 170 8.11 -15.55 -24.09
CA ILE A 170 7.47 -14.24 -23.95
C ILE A 170 8.04 -13.55 -22.72
N ASP A 171 8.77 -12.45 -22.93
CA ASP A 171 9.10 -11.50 -21.87
C ASP A 171 7.96 -10.50 -21.75
N LEU A 172 7.50 -10.20 -20.53
CA LEU A 172 6.35 -9.34 -20.27
C LEU A 172 6.57 -8.56 -18.99
N TYR A 173 6.24 -7.28 -18.97
CA TYR A 173 6.20 -6.47 -17.75
C TYR A 173 4.77 -6.06 -17.42
N PRO A 174 4.05 -6.82 -16.57
CA PRO A 174 2.69 -6.47 -16.16
C PRO A 174 2.65 -5.10 -15.46
N VAL A 175 1.63 -4.31 -15.75
CA VAL A 175 1.41 -2.99 -15.13
C VAL A 175 1.08 -3.04 -13.63
N ASN A 176 0.76 -4.23 -13.13
CA ASN A 176 0.44 -4.50 -11.72
C ASN A 176 1.59 -5.22 -10.99
N ALA A 177 2.80 -5.26 -11.56
CA ALA A 177 3.94 -5.97 -11.00
C ALA A 177 5.16 -5.06 -10.80
N LEU A 178 6.02 -5.44 -9.84
CA LEU A 178 7.28 -4.73 -9.55
C LEU A 178 8.46 -5.16 -10.43
N LEU A 179 8.36 -6.34 -11.06
CA LEU A 179 9.40 -6.90 -11.93
C LEU A 179 8.75 -7.55 -13.15
N PRO A 180 9.43 -7.56 -14.30
CA PRO A 180 8.98 -8.29 -15.47
C PRO A 180 9.17 -9.81 -15.31
N TYR A 181 8.41 -10.56 -16.10
CA TYR A 181 8.37 -12.01 -16.13
C TYR A 181 8.76 -12.54 -17.50
N ARG A 182 9.50 -13.64 -17.49
CA ARG A 182 9.82 -14.47 -18.64
C ARG A 182 8.96 -15.72 -18.57
N LEU A 183 8.17 -15.94 -19.61
CA LEU A 183 7.34 -17.13 -19.81
C LEU A 183 8.02 -18.03 -20.84
N ASP A 184 8.47 -19.20 -20.43
CA ASP A 184 9.06 -20.20 -21.32
C ASP A 184 7.98 -21.17 -21.78
N PHE A 185 7.76 -21.26 -23.09
CA PHE A 185 6.76 -22.13 -23.70
C PHE A 185 7.39 -23.32 -24.42
N PHE A 186 6.79 -24.48 -24.24
CA PHE A 186 7.00 -25.65 -25.09
C PHE A 186 5.72 -25.95 -25.89
N GLY A 187 5.66 -25.41 -27.11
CA GLY A 187 4.42 -25.42 -27.90
C GLY A 187 3.37 -24.49 -27.26
N ASP A 188 2.27 -25.07 -26.80
CA ASP A 188 1.16 -24.37 -26.14
C ASP A 188 1.08 -24.72 -24.65
N GLU A 189 2.23 -24.93 -24.00
CA GLU A 189 2.34 -25.15 -22.56
C GLU A 189 3.38 -24.22 -21.96
N ILE A 190 3.07 -23.59 -20.83
CA ILE A 190 4.02 -22.76 -20.08
C ILE A 190 4.83 -23.69 -19.17
N GLU A 191 6.06 -24.02 -19.55
CA GLU A 191 6.94 -24.87 -18.75
C GLU A 191 7.54 -24.13 -17.55
N GLU A 192 7.81 -22.84 -17.70
CA GLU A 192 8.46 -22.08 -16.64
C GLU A 192 8.10 -20.59 -16.65
N ILE A 193 7.97 -20.02 -15.45
CA ILE A 193 7.80 -18.58 -15.23
C ILE A 193 8.92 -18.09 -14.33
N ARG A 194 9.66 -17.06 -14.76
CA ARG A 194 10.74 -16.43 -13.97
C ARG A 194 10.60 -14.93 -13.94
N THR A 195 10.90 -14.29 -12.82
CA THR A 195 11.18 -12.84 -12.81
C THR A 195 12.55 -12.57 -13.43
N PHE A 196 12.75 -11.38 -13.98
CA PHE A 196 14.07 -10.92 -14.44
C PHE A 196 14.25 -9.43 -14.17
N LYS A 197 15.50 -8.96 -14.17
CA LYS A 197 15.75 -7.51 -14.07
C LYS A 197 15.71 -6.84 -15.44
N PRO A 198 14.96 -5.74 -15.62
CA PRO A 198 14.84 -5.06 -16.92
C PRO A 198 16.16 -4.42 -17.39
N ASP A 199 17.04 -4.03 -16.48
CA ASP A 199 18.32 -3.38 -16.79
C ASP A 199 19.39 -4.33 -17.35
N THR A 200 19.37 -5.59 -16.90
CA THR A 200 20.39 -6.59 -17.23
C THR A 200 19.84 -7.77 -18.04
N GLN A 201 18.52 -7.87 -18.18
CA GLN A 201 17.81 -8.96 -18.84
C GLN A 201 18.14 -10.35 -18.26
N ARG A 202 18.55 -10.39 -16.98
CA ARG A 202 18.93 -11.62 -16.28
C ARG A 202 17.78 -12.11 -15.43
N SER A 203 17.42 -13.38 -15.64
CA SER A 203 16.45 -14.07 -14.80
C SER A 203 16.93 -14.16 -13.35
N GLU A 204 16.00 -14.03 -12.41
CA GLU A 204 16.27 -14.06 -10.98
C GLU A 204 15.62 -15.26 -10.31
N LYS A 205 14.28 -15.24 -10.20
CA LYS A 205 13.54 -16.16 -9.35
C LYS A 205 12.44 -16.86 -10.14
N GLN A 206 12.37 -18.17 -10.02
CA GLN A 206 11.23 -18.95 -10.53
C GLN A 206 10.00 -18.71 -9.66
N VAL A 207 8.85 -18.55 -10.28
CA VAL A 207 7.56 -18.33 -9.63
C VAL A 207 6.51 -19.26 -10.23
N ASP A 208 5.46 -19.56 -9.46
CA ASP A 208 4.45 -20.53 -9.90
C ASP A 208 3.41 -19.90 -10.84
N ALA A 209 3.19 -18.58 -10.76
CA ALA A 209 2.14 -17.90 -11.48
C ALA A 209 2.45 -16.41 -11.73
N VAL A 210 1.75 -15.85 -12.71
CA VAL A 210 1.68 -14.40 -12.99
C VAL A 210 0.24 -13.98 -13.24
N ILE A 211 -0.13 -12.80 -12.75
CA ILE A 211 -1.41 -12.13 -13.02
C ILE A 211 -1.10 -10.89 -13.84
N ILE A 212 -1.73 -10.77 -15.00
CA ILE A 212 -1.52 -9.69 -15.95
C ILE A 212 -2.79 -8.83 -15.94
N ALA A 213 -2.70 -7.63 -15.36
CA ALA A 213 -3.81 -6.68 -15.34
C ALA A 213 -3.86 -5.84 -16.62
N ALA A 214 -5.04 -5.29 -16.89
CA ALA A 214 -5.21 -4.29 -17.94
C ALA A 214 -4.47 -2.98 -17.60
N PRO A 215 -3.76 -2.36 -18.56
CA PRO A 215 -3.15 -1.05 -18.40
C PRO A 215 -4.18 0.03 -18.00
N PRO A 216 -3.78 1.09 -17.27
CA PRO A 216 -4.67 2.17 -16.83
C PRO A 216 -5.49 2.86 -17.95
N GLY A 217 -5.04 2.78 -19.21
CA GLY A 217 -5.76 3.32 -20.36
C GLY A 217 -7.00 2.52 -20.79
N LYS A 218 -7.21 1.31 -20.25
CA LYS A 218 -8.39 0.51 -20.55
C LYS A 218 -9.54 0.91 -19.63
N GLU A 219 -10.62 1.43 -20.22
CA GLU A 219 -11.80 1.83 -19.45
C GLU A 219 -12.49 0.61 -18.82
N LEU A 220 -12.55 0.60 -17.49
CA LEU A 220 -13.31 -0.36 -16.70
C LEU A 220 -14.43 0.36 -15.95
N PRO A 221 -15.59 -0.28 -15.73
CA PRO A 221 -16.66 0.27 -14.90
C PRO A 221 -16.14 0.69 -13.52
N ALA A 222 -16.54 1.89 -13.07
CA ALA A 222 -16.16 2.43 -11.77
C ALA A 222 -16.87 1.73 -10.60
N ALA A 223 -16.17 1.53 -9.49
CA ALA A 223 -16.67 0.95 -8.24
C ALA A 223 -17.58 1.95 -7.49
N PRO A 224 -18.90 1.68 -7.32
CA PRO A 224 -19.79 2.58 -6.61
C PRO A 224 -19.37 2.95 -5.18
N THR A 225 -18.73 2.03 -4.44
CA THR A 225 -18.26 2.27 -3.06
C THR A 225 -16.74 2.43 -2.97
N GLY A 226 -16.08 2.61 -4.11
CA GLY A 226 -14.63 2.80 -4.18
C GLY A 226 -13.87 1.63 -3.56
N ILE A 227 -12.86 1.94 -2.74
CA ILE A 227 -11.99 0.92 -2.13
C ILE A 227 -12.75 -0.08 -1.24
N LEU A 228 -13.95 0.25 -0.77
CA LEU A 228 -14.69 -0.62 0.13
C LEU A 228 -15.10 -1.94 -0.52
N GLU A 229 -15.22 -1.99 -1.87
CA GLU A 229 -15.45 -3.25 -2.61
C GLU A 229 -14.30 -4.25 -2.50
N TYR A 230 -13.13 -3.78 -2.11
CA TYR A 230 -11.91 -4.57 -1.95
C TYR A 230 -11.69 -5.01 -0.49
N LEU A 231 -12.63 -4.72 0.41
CA LEU A 231 -12.59 -5.07 1.84
C LEU A 231 -13.65 -6.10 2.20
N ASP A 232 -13.31 -7.38 2.10
CA ASP A 232 -14.22 -8.53 2.26
C ASP A 232 -14.72 -8.81 3.69
N GLY A 233 -14.04 -8.27 4.70
CA GLY A 233 -14.37 -8.51 6.10
C GLY A 233 -13.98 -7.34 6.99
N PRO A 234 -14.01 -7.50 8.32
CA PRO A 234 -13.63 -6.46 9.28
C PRO A 234 -12.25 -5.85 8.97
N ALA A 235 -12.18 -4.53 9.02
CA ALA A 235 -10.99 -3.77 8.70
C ALA A 235 -10.54 -2.95 9.91
N ARG A 236 -9.22 -2.78 10.03
CA ARG A 236 -8.61 -1.88 11.00
C ARG A 236 -8.23 -0.58 10.31
N TRP A 237 -8.80 0.52 10.74
CA TRP A 237 -8.52 1.86 10.24
C TRP A 237 -7.57 2.56 11.21
N ILE A 238 -6.35 2.84 10.76
CA ILE A 238 -5.32 3.53 11.54
C ILE A 238 -5.11 4.90 10.93
N PHE A 239 -5.33 5.96 11.69
CA PHE A 239 -5.11 7.34 11.27
C PHE A 239 -3.84 7.88 11.92
N TRP A 240 -2.88 8.32 11.10
CA TRP A 240 -1.71 9.05 11.57
C TRP A 240 -2.01 10.54 11.64
N GLU A 241 -1.98 11.11 12.84
CA GLU A 241 -2.37 12.48 13.13
C GLU A 241 -3.79 12.79 12.62
N PRO A 242 -4.85 12.23 13.25
CA PRO A 242 -6.22 12.30 12.73
C PRO A 242 -6.72 13.73 12.44
N VAL A 243 -6.36 14.71 13.27
CA VAL A 243 -6.73 16.12 13.06
C VAL A 243 -6.04 16.72 11.84
N LEU A 244 -4.82 16.29 11.53
CA LEU A 244 -4.15 16.67 10.29
C LEU A 244 -4.79 15.97 9.08
N CYS A 245 -5.22 14.71 9.19
CA CYS A 245 -6.01 14.06 8.14
C CYS A 245 -7.32 14.82 7.86
N GLU A 246 -8.01 15.27 8.91
CA GLU A 246 -9.21 16.10 8.81
C GLU A 246 -8.96 17.41 8.07
N SER A 247 -7.84 18.07 8.40
CA SER A 247 -7.43 19.32 7.77
C SER A 247 -6.98 19.13 6.32
N ALA A 248 -6.32 18.00 6.00
CA ALA A 248 -5.82 17.68 4.67
C ALA A 248 -6.94 17.30 3.69
N CYS A 249 -8.00 16.63 4.16
CA CYS A 249 -9.15 16.27 3.33
C CYS A 249 -10.49 16.59 4.00
N PRO A 250 -10.87 17.88 4.13
CA PRO A 250 -12.15 18.27 4.74
C PRO A 250 -13.35 17.67 4.00
N ALA A 251 -13.21 17.47 2.68
CA ALA A 251 -14.25 16.90 1.82
C ALA A 251 -14.69 15.50 2.27
N PHE A 252 -13.80 14.70 2.86
CA PHE A 252 -14.11 13.37 3.41
C PHE A 252 -15.09 13.42 4.59
N TYR A 253 -15.15 14.53 5.31
CA TYR A 253 -16.00 14.69 6.50
C TYR A 253 -17.31 15.43 6.20
N THR A 254 -17.61 15.69 4.92
CA THR A 254 -18.82 16.40 4.50
C THR A 254 -19.65 15.56 3.54
N ASN A 255 -20.97 15.70 3.60
CA ASN A 255 -21.90 15.02 2.69
C ASN A 255 -22.14 15.78 1.37
N ARG A 256 -21.39 16.86 1.12
CA ARG A 256 -21.61 17.80 -0.01
C ARG A 256 -20.57 17.64 -1.12
N SER A 257 -19.81 16.56 -1.09
CA SER A 257 -18.65 16.35 -1.96
C SER A 257 -18.83 15.09 -2.79
N GLU A 258 -18.26 15.09 -4.01
CA GLU A 258 -18.22 13.90 -4.88
C GLU A 258 -17.20 12.89 -4.35
N GLY A 259 -17.51 11.60 -4.44
CA GLY A 259 -16.69 10.51 -3.89
C GLY A 259 -17.04 10.15 -2.45
N ILE A 260 -16.42 9.08 -1.93
CA ILE A 260 -16.82 8.49 -0.65
C ILE A 260 -16.49 9.40 0.55
N ASN A 261 -17.43 9.57 1.47
CA ASN A 261 -17.22 10.32 2.71
C ASN A 261 -17.34 9.41 3.94
N LEU A 262 -16.92 9.93 5.11
CA LEU A 262 -16.95 9.19 6.37
C LEU A 262 -18.34 8.62 6.68
N SER A 263 -19.42 9.38 6.42
CA SER A 263 -20.79 8.93 6.65
C SER A 263 -21.11 7.67 5.84
N GLN A 264 -20.72 7.65 4.56
CA GLN A 264 -20.92 6.52 3.65
C GLN A 264 -20.03 5.34 4.03
N VAL A 265 -18.78 5.59 4.46
CA VAL A 265 -17.91 4.52 4.97
C VAL A 265 -18.56 3.86 6.19
N LEU A 266 -18.98 4.65 7.18
CA LEU A 266 -19.59 4.13 8.41
C LEU A 266 -20.90 3.38 8.15
N GLU A 267 -21.68 3.82 7.17
CA GLU A 267 -22.92 3.14 6.77
C GLU A 267 -22.65 1.83 6.02
N ALA A 268 -21.74 1.84 5.04
CA ALA A 268 -21.34 0.63 4.31
C ALA A 268 -20.65 -0.41 5.20
N ARG A 269 -20.06 0.03 6.32
CA ARG A 269 -19.31 -0.79 7.27
C ARG A 269 -20.07 -1.03 8.59
N SER A 270 -21.35 -0.68 8.71
CA SER A 270 -22.08 -0.72 10.00
C SER A 270 -22.21 -2.12 10.59
N GLU A 271 -22.35 -3.13 9.73
CA GLU A 271 -22.44 -4.55 10.12
C GLU A 271 -21.05 -5.19 10.28
N MET A 272 -19.99 -4.45 9.94
CA MET A 272 -18.60 -4.91 10.03
C MET A 272 -18.04 -4.53 11.40
N SER A 273 -17.30 -5.44 12.04
CA SER A 273 -16.65 -5.17 13.33
C SER A 273 -15.34 -4.39 13.15
N ASP A 274 -15.44 -3.21 12.53
CA ASP A 274 -14.28 -2.37 12.22
C ASP A 274 -13.67 -1.76 13.47
N ALA A 275 -12.34 -1.73 13.50
CA ALA A 275 -11.57 -1.07 14.55
C ALA A 275 -11.07 0.29 14.04
N TRP A 276 -11.33 1.35 14.83
CA TRP A 276 -10.91 2.71 14.52
C TRP A 276 -9.84 3.15 15.49
N ILE A 277 -8.64 3.46 15.00
CA ILE A 277 -7.47 3.78 15.81
C ILE A 277 -6.84 5.07 15.30
N GLY A 278 -6.67 6.05 16.18
CA GLY A 278 -5.88 7.25 15.94
C GLY A 278 -4.54 7.13 16.64
N LEU A 279 -3.47 7.46 15.94
CA LEU A 279 -2.13 7.64 16.49
C LEU A 279 -1.78 9.12 16.36
N SER A 280 -1.38 9.76 17.46
CA SER A 280 -1.00 11.17 17.44
C SER A 280 0.08 11.46 18.48
N GLU A 281 0.93 12.45 18.21
CA GLU A 281 1.86 12.98 19.21
C GLU A 281 1.09 13.75 20.31
N LEU A 282 0.01 14.45 19.96
CA LEU A 282 -0.78 15.27 20.86
C LEU A 282 -2.10 14.61 21.26
N ASP A 283 -2.64 14.98 22.42
CA ASP A 283 -3.97 14.54 22.87
C ASP A 283 -5.07 15.44 22.27
N ASP A 284 -5.11 15.49 20.93
CA ASP A 284 -6.05 16.35 20.21
C ASP A 284 -7.46 15.72 20.10
N THR A 285 -8.44 16.55 19.76
CA THR A 285 -9.84 16.12 19.62
C THR A 285 -10.31 16.40 18.19
N GLY A 286 -10.62 15.33 17.46
CA GLY A 286 -11.12 15.40 16.08
C GLY A 286 -12.61 15.09 15.95
N ILE A 287 -13.06 14.91 14.71
CA ILE A 287 -14.42 14.51 14.35
C ILE A 287 -14.69 13.06 14.73
N LEU A 288 -13.80 12.12 14.37
CA LEU A 288 -13.97 10.70 14.70
C LEU A 288 -13.39 10.35 16.06
N PHE A 289 -12.24 10.93 16.41
CA PHE A 289 -11.55 10.70 17.69
C PHE A 289 -11.84 11.86 18.65
N ASN A 290 -13.12 11.96 19.06
CA ASN A 290 -13.56 12.99 20.01
C ASN A 290 -13.41 12.50 21.47
N ASN A 291 -13.95 13.25 22.43
CA ASN A 291 -13.92 12.88 23.86
C ASN A 291 -14.71 11.62 24.23
N GLU A 292 -15.49 11.06 23.31
CA GLU A 292 -16.19 9.78 23.53
C GLU A 292 -15.31 8.57 23.16
N ALA A 293 -14.20 8.79 22.43
CA ALA A 293 -13.24 7.76 22.10
C ALA A 293 -12.42 7.34 23.32
N LYS A 294 -11.99 6.07 23.34
CA LYS A 294 -11.12 5.54 24.38
C LYS A 294 -9.72 6.12 24.18
N ARG A 295 -9.18 6.78 25.20
CA ARG A 295 -7.86 7.44 25.13
C ARG A 295 -6.82 6.64 25.90
N THR A 296 -5.63 6.52 25.33
CA THR A 296 -4.48 5.86 25.96
C THR A 296 -3.22 6.68 25.70
N ALA A 297 -2.49 7.02 26.75
CA ALA A 297 -1.21 7.68 26.64
C ALA A 297 -0.10 6.66 26.34
N LEU A 298 0.73 6.96 25.35
CA LEU A 298 1.99 6.27 25.10
C LEU A 298 3.13 7.19 25.52
N ASP A 299 4.03 6.69 26.37
CA ASP A 299 5.25 7.40 26.73
C ASP A 299 6.33 7.08 25.69
N SER A 300 6.26 7.73 24.54
CA SER A 300 7.28 7.62 23.50
C SER A 300 7.95 8.97 23.27
N GLU A 301 9.28 8.95 23.18
CA GLU A 301 10.06 10.17 23.01
C GLU A 301 10.42 10.39 21.54
N THR A 302 10.46 11.65 21.14
CA THR A 302 10.98 12.02 19.83
C THR A 302 12.45 11.64 19.72
N LEU A 303 12.89 11.21 18.54
CA LEU A 303 14.33 11.02 18.28
C LEU A 303 15.11 12.34 18.26
N LYS A 304 14.46 13.50 18.41
CA LYS A 304 15.10 14.83 18.36
C LYS A 304 16.20 14.98 19.41
N GLN A 305 16.04 14.36 20.59
CA GLN A 305 17.05 14.39 21.65
C GLN A 305 18.26 13.47 21.37
N TYR A 306 18.07 12.49 20.49
CA TYR A 306 19.13 11.57 20.04
C TYR A 306 19.79 12.05 18.75
N ARG A 307 19.17 13.00 18.03
CA ARG A 307 19.77 13.69 16.89
C ARG A 307 20.68 14.79 17.40
N ALA A 308 21.95 14.77 16.99
CA ALA A 308 22.90 15.82 17.35
C ALA A 308 22.53 17.20 16.77
N PHE A 309 21.69 17.26 15.71
CA PHE A 309 21.30 18.51 15.03
C PHE A 309 19.84 18.51 14.55
N PRO A 310 19.17 19.68 14.42
CA PRO A 310 17.82 19.80 13.87
C PRO A 310 17.78 19.44 12.38
N ALA A 311 16.77 18.66 11.96
CA ALA A 311 16.65 18.12 10.60
C ALA A 311 16.50 19.17 9.47
N ASN A 312 16.32 20.45 9.81
CA ASN A 312 15.98 21.49 8.84
C ASN A 312 17.20 22.27 8.32
N GLU A 313 18.42 21.98 8.77
CA GLU A 313 19.61 22.79 8.46
C GLU A 313 20.68 22.10 7.58
N ALA A 314 20.57 20.81 7.26
CA ALA A 314 21.60 20.09 6.50
C ALA A 314 21.11 19.63 5.11
N LEU A 315 21.81 20.06 4.04
CA LEU A 315 21.55 19.68 2.64
C LEU A 315 22.65 18.75 2.10
N GLY A 316 22.25 17.73 1.33
CA GLY A 316 23.16 16.94 0.49
C GLY A 316 24.05 15.94 1.24
N MET A 317 25.31 15.81 0.80
CA MET A 317 26.27 14.81 1.30
C MET A 317 26.56 14.92 2.80
N ASP A 318 26.39 16.10 3.38
CA ASP A 318 26.56 16.33 4.82
C ASP A 318 25.53 15.53 5.63
N ARG A 319 24.29 15.42 5.13
CA ARG A 319 23.26 14.59 5.78
C ARG A 319 23.63 13.11 5.75
N PHE A 320 24.15 12.61 4.63
CA PHE A 320 24.55 11.21 4.48
C PHE A 320 25.72 10.84 5.40
N TYR A 321 26.80 11.63 5.41
CA TYR A 321 27.95 11.36 6.28
C TYR A 321 27.59 11.51 7.76
N GLN A 322 26.72 12.46 8.11
CA GLN A 322 26.21 12.63 9.47
C GLN A 322 25.34 11.44 9.91
N GLU A 323 24.41 10.98 9.08
CA GLU A 323 23.60 9.80 9.40
C GLU A 323 24.47 8.55 9.61
N GLN A 324 25.54 8.38 8.82
CA GLN A 324 26.49 7.27 9.03
C GLN A 324 27.26 7.39 10.36
N GLU A 325 27.75 8.58 10.72
CA GLU A 325 28.44 8.79 12.00
C GLU A 325 27.52 8.59 13.21
N GLU A 326 26.28 9.09 13.14
CA GLU A 326 25.30 8.94 14.21
C GLU A 326 24.84 7.49 14.36
N ARG A 327 24.69 6.77 13.25
CA ARG A 327 24.40 5.33 13.28
C ARG A 327 25.51 4.54 13.96
N VAL A 328 26.78 4.89 13.70
CA VAL A 328 27.94 4.31 14.42
C VAL A 328 27.91 4.66 15.91
N ARG A 329 27.56 5.90 16.28
CA ARG A 329 27.43 6.32 17.69
C ARG A 329 26.28 5.60 18.42
N PHE A 330 25.12 5.46 17.78
CA PHE A 330 23.99 4.70 18.30
C PHE A 330 24.38 3.24 18.52
N PHE A 331 25.04 2.59 17.56
CA PHE A 331 25.49 1.21 17.73
C PHE A 331 26.51 1.05 18.87
N LYS A 332 27.43 2.00 19.04
CA LYS A 332 28.32 2.01 20.22
C LYS A 332 27.54 2.11 21.53
N ARG A 333 26.46 2.88 21.55
CA ARG A 333 25.59 3.03 22.73
C ARG A 333 24.75 1.77 23.00
N VAL A 334 24.27 1.10 21.96
CA VAL A 334 23.62 -0.22 22.07
C VAL A 334 24.59 -1.27 22.63
N VAL A 335 25.85 -1.27 22.18
CA VAL A 335 26.90 -2.13 22.74
C VAL A 335 27.19 -1.80 24.21
N ALA A 336 27.21 -0.51 24.58
CA ALA A 336 27.37 -0.10 25.97
C ALA A 336 26.21 -0.61 26.84
N TRP A 337 24.96 -0.44 26.39
CA TRP A 337 23.77 -0.94 27.09
C TRP A 337 23.78 -2.45 27.26
N GLN A 338 24.21 -3.21 26.25
CA GLN A 338 24.38 -4.66 26.36
C GLN A 338 25.41 -5.07 27.45
N ASN A 339 26.42 -4.23 27.70
CA ASN A 339 27.43 -4.50 28.72
C ASN A 339 27.03 -3.99 30.11
N GLU A 340 26.02 -3.12 30.20
CA GLU A 340 25.54 -2.53 31.45
C GLU A 340 24.44 -3.37 32.13
N GLY A 341 23.87 -4.36 31.43
CA GLY A 341 22.91 -5.35 31.96
C GLY A 341 21.48 -5.07 31.54
#